data_AF-A0A8B4BW34-F1
#
_entry.id   AF-A0A8B4BW34-F1
#
_cell.length_a   1.000
_cell.length_b   1.000
_cell.length_c   1.000
_cell.angle_alpha   90.00
_cell.angle_beta   90.00
_cell.angle_gamma   90.00
#
_symmetry.space_group_name_H-M   'P 1'
#
loop_
_entity.id
_entity.type
_entity.pdbx_description
1 polymer ?
#
loop_
_entity_poly.entity_id
_entity_poly.type
_entity_poly.pdbx_seq_one_letter_code
_entity_poly.pdbx_strand_id
1 'polypeptide(L)' 'MLAMSDINCIKHLRNNKGLSISEIQRTMGINWRTAKKYADENQLPKQKAFKKKGM' A
#
# COMPACT_ATOMS: atom_id res chain seq x y z
N MET A 1 9.19 -6.66 6.76
CA MET A 1 8.13 -5.63 6.77
C MET A 1 8.40 -4.68 5.61
N LEU A 2 7.40 -4.36 4.79
CA LEU A 2 7.59 -3.47 3.64
C LEU A 2 7.66 -2.01 4.14
N ALA A 3 8.53 -1.18 3.56
CA ALA A 3 8.63 0.21 3.98
C ALA A 3 7.36 0.98 3.58
N MET A 4 7.04 2.07 4.29
CA MET A 4 5.92 2.94 3.89
C MET A 4 6.12 3.48 2.47
N SER A 5 7.36 3.72 2.05
CA SER A 5 7.73 4.12 0.70
C SER A 5 7.29 3.11 -0.36
N ASP A 6 7.51 1.81 -0.10
CA ASP A 6 7.13 0.75 -1.02
C ASP A 6 5.61 0.62 -1.13
N ILE A 7 4.90 0.73 0.01
CA ILE A 7 3.42 0.71 0.03
C ILE A 7 2.86 1.88 -0.78
N ASN A 8 3.43 3.08 -0.60
CA ASN A 8 3.03 4.25 -1.37
C ASN A 8 3.36 4.10 -2.86
N CYS A 9 4.49 3.48 -3.20
CA CYS A 9 4.86 3.16 -4.58
C CYS A 9 3.83 2.21 -5.22
N ILE A 10 3.46 1.11 -4.55
CA ILE A 10 2.43 0.16 -5.01
C ILE A 10 1.11 0.89 -5.31
N LYS A 11 0.66 1.77 -4.40
CA LYS A 11 -0.57 2.55 -4.59
C LYS A 11 -0.46 3.55 -5.73
N HIS A 12 0.68 4.19 -5.89
CA HIS A 12 0.90 5.12 -7.00
C HIS A 12 0.89 4.38 -8.33
N LEU A 13 1.55 3.22 -8.42
CA LEU A 13 1.56 2.37 -9.61
C LEU A 13 0.15 1.84 -9.95
N ARG A 14 -0.64 1.49 -8.94
CA ARG A 14 -2.02 1.03 -9.13
C ARG A 14 -2.97 2.15 -9.58
N ASN A 15 -2.96 3.29 -8.89
CA ASN A 15 -3.94 4.36 -9.10
C ASN A 15 -3.54 5.34 -10.22
N ASN A 16 -2.28 5.76 -10.28
CA ASN A 16 -1.84 6.77 -11.27
C ASN A 16 -1.41 6.15 -12.59
N LYS A 17 -0.81 4.95 -12.55
CA LYS A 17 -0.38 4.24 -13.77
C LYS A 17 -1.36 3.16 -14.22
N GLY A 18 -2.39 2.85 -13.42
CA GLY A 18 -3.40 1.84 -13.76
C GLY A 18 -2.84 0.41 -13.86
N LEU A 19 -1.64 0.14 -13.33
CA LEU A 19 -0.98 -1.14 -13.52
C LEU A 19 -1.72 -2.29 -12.83
N SER A 20 -1.61 -3.48 -13.43
CA SER A 20 -2.09 -4.71 -12.80
C SER A 20 -1.19 -5.11 -11.62
N ILE A 21 -1.75 -5.85 -10.67
CA ILE A 21 -1.01 -6.33 -9.48
C ILE A 21 0.19 -7.19 -9.91
N SER A 22 0.04 -7.99 -10.97
CA SER A 22 1.10 -8.78 -11.58
C SER A 22 2.24 -7.93 -12.15
N GLU A 23 1.93 -6.79 -12.77
CA GLU A 23 2.96 -5.87 -13.26
C GLU A 23 3.68 -5.18 -12.13
N ILE A 24 2.95 -4.77 -11.08
CA ILE A 24 3.55 -4.19 -9.87
C ILE A 24 4.48 -5.22 -9.20
N GLN A 25 4.05 -6.47 -9.11
CA GLN A 25 4.85 -7.58 -8.58
C GLN A 25 6.16 -7.72 -9.36
N ARG A 26 6.10 -7.74 -10.70
CA ARG A 26 7.29 -7.87 -11.56
C ARG A 26 8.19 -6.64 -11.50
N THR A 27 7.61 -5.45 -11.44
CA THR A 27 8.32 -4.17 -11.39
C THR A 27 9.08 -4.00 -10.08
N MET A 28 8.45 -4.35 -8.95
CA MET A 28 9.06 -4.20 -7.62
C MET A 28 9.77 -5.46 -7.12
N GLY A 29 9.64 -6.59 -7.82
CA GLY A 29 10.22 -7.88 -7.41
C GLY A 29 9.66 -8.43 -6.10
N ILE A 30 8.45 -8.04 -5.71
CA ILE A 30 7.82 -8.45 -4.45
C ILE A 30 6.92 -9.67 -4.63
N ASN A 31 6.44 -10.25 -3.53
CA ASN A 31 5.44 -11.33 -3.59
C ASN A 31 4.09 -10.78 -4.10
N TRP A 32 3.42 -11.53 -4.99
CA TRP A 32 2.10 -11.19 -5.50
C TRP A 32 1.09 -10.90 -4.39
N ARG A 33 1.11 -11.68 -3.30
CA ARG A 33 0.19 -11.51 -2.16
C ARG A 33 0.42 -10.17 -1.47
N THR A 34 1.66 -9.72 -1.40
CA THR A 34 2.06 -8.41 -0.86
C THR A 34 1.62 -7.29 -1.79
N ALA A 35 1.87 -7.41 -3.09
CA ALA A 35 1.40 -6.46 -4.09
C ALA A 35 -0.12 -6.31 -4.05
N LYS A 36 -0.86 -7.42 -4.02
CA LYS A 36 -2.33 -7.45 -3.92
C LYS A 36 -2.82 -6.79 -2.65
N LYS A 37 -2.23 -7.16 -1.51
CA LYS A 37 -2.57 -6.59 -0.21
C LYS A 37 -2.47 -5.06 -0.22
N TYR A 38 -1.41 -4.48 -0.77
CA TYR A 38 -1.24 -3.03 -0.73
C TYR A 38 -1.84 -2.27 -1.93
N ALA A 39 -2.16 -2.97 -3.02
CA ALA A 39 -2.82 -2.40 -4.19
C ALA A 39 -4.36 -2.33 -4.04
N ASP A 40 -4.98 -3.40 -3.51
CA ASP A 40 -6.44 -3.48 -3.32
C ASP A 40 -6.87 -2.98 -1.94
N GLU A 41 -6.11 -3.28 -0.89
CA GLU A 41 -6.47 -2.85 0.45
C GLU A 41 -6.16 -1.36 0.57
N ASN A 42 -7.23 -0.55 0.58
CA ASN A 42 -7.22 0.86 0.92
C ASN A 42 -6.82 1.05 2.40
N GLN A 43 -5.64 0.55 2.79
CA GLN A 43 -4.94 0.95 3.99
C GLN A 43 -4.41 2.35 3.75
N LEU A 44 -5.30 3.33 3.56
CA LEU A 44 -5.01 4.68 4.05
C LEU A 44 -4.43 4.46 5.45
N PRO A 45 -3.30 5.10 5.81
CA PRO A 45 -2.94 5.15 7.21
C PRO A 45 -4.14 5.81 7.87
N LYS A 46 -5.03 4.99 8.47
CA LYS A 46 -5.92 5.47 9.51
C LYS A 46 -4.91 5.96 10.51
N GLN A 47 -4.63 7.26 10.49
CA GLN A 47 -4.07 7.95 11.62
C GLN A 47 -4.91 7.41 12.76
N LYS A 48 -4.31 6.55 13.58
CA LYS A 48 -4.94 6.16 14.82
C LYS A 48 -4.98 7.49 15.55
N ALA A 49 -6.08 8.21 15.36
CA ALA A 49 -6.43 9.33 16.19
C ALA A 49 -6.55 8.69 17.56
N PHE A 50 -5.43 8.70 18.28
CA PHE A 50 -5.44 8.53 19.72
C PHE A 50 -6.35 9.67 20.18
N LYS A 51 -7.65 9.39 20.30
CA LYS A 51 -8.55 10.23 21.06
C LYS A 51 -7.99 10.17 22.48
N LYS A 52 -7.14 11.13 22.83
CA LYS A 52 -6.87 11.43 24.24
C LYS A 52 -8.22 11.75 24.85
N LYS A 53 -8.76 10.79 25.61
CA LYS A 53 -9.84 11.02 26.55
C LYS A 53 -9.15 11.28 27.89
N GLY A 54 -9.31 12.47 28.43
CA GLY A 54 -8.72 12.97 29.68
C GLY A 54 -7.88 14.22 29.40
N MET A 55 -8.15 15.36 30.02
CA MET A 55 -8.73 15.62 31.34
C MET A 55 -10.06 16.37 31.29
#